data_AF-A0A1D8PJC8-F1
#
_entry.id   AF-A0A1D8PJC8-F1
#
_cell.length_a   1.000
_cell.length_b   1.000
_cell.length_c   1.000
_cell.angle_alpha   90.00
_cell.angle_beta   90.00
_cell.angle_gamma   90.00
#
_symmetry.space_group_name_H-M   'P 1'
#
loop_
_entity.id
_entity.type
_entity.pdbx_description
1 polymer ?
#
loop_
_entity_poly.entity_id
_entity_poly.type
_entity_poly.pdbx_seq_one_letter_code
_entity_poly.pdbx_strand_id
1 'polypeptide(L)'
;MPSRYTRPSEALGGGTEYVSDNKGFVQVAPKSAQKINIESSPYLPTWDRNESYKPYEFLEFHDPALRANKDLPNLFPKGGDYTTSNISPKLGTEIKGIQLSQLNDAAKDEVALLAAQRGVLVFRDQDFIDKGPEFVTKYVSHYGPLHIHPTSGAPKDHPDIHVVLSGDTKEYPFEKKTNLVALHSDVSYELNPTALSFLAATNIPQSGGADTVFVDTVEAYNRLSPLFKEKLEGLKAVHSAVEQANFAIFKKGHVKRHPVENMHPIVRTTPLGQKVLYVNNGFTRRIEGLKEEESSYLLNFLLDHIWKGHDFQIRAHWEPNTVVIFDNRVVGHTAILDFDTTDSRLIIRASARGERPVSDLKDLNKPDENLVYHGAEYLGDRLENLKI
;
A
#
# COMPACT_ATOMS: atom_id res chain seq x y z
N MET A 1 28.25 3.85 -3.20
CA MET A 1 26.89 3.29 -2.99
C MET A 1 26.08 3.51 -4.26
N PRO A 2 25.27 2.55 -4.76
CA PRO A 2 24.22 2.90 -5.70
C PRO A 2 23.35 4.02 -5.10
N SER A 3 22.91 4.99 -5.90
CA SER A 3 22.15 6.18 -5.48
C SER A 3 20.92 5.87 -4.60
N ARG A 4 20.43 4.63 -4.64
CA ARG A 4 19.33 4.10 -3.82
C ARG A 4 19.60 4.02 -2.31
N TYR A 5 20.85 4.05 -1.86
CA TYR A 5 21.20 4.02 -0.42
C TYR A 5 21.55 5.41 0.15
N THR A 6 21.13 6.49 -0.53
CA THR A 6 21.19 7.82 0.08
C THR A 6 20.27 7.87 1.31
N ARG A 7 20.72 8.54 2.39
CA ARG A 7 19.89 8.75 3.59
C ARG A 7 18.56 9.36 3.11
N PRO A 8 17.42 8.67 3.30
CA PRO A 8 16.12 9.22 2.93
C PRO A 8 15.87 10.50 3.71
N SER A 9 15.12 11.43 3.11
CA SER A 9 14.70 12.61 3.85
C SER A 9 13.94 12.22 5.12
N GLU A 10 14.26 12.88 6.23
CA GLU A 10 13.53 12.73 7.48
C GLU A 10 12.06 13.08 7.30
N ALA A 11 11.70 13.93 6.33
CA ALA A 11 10.29 14.27 6.08
C ALA A 11 9.42 13.05 5.73
N LEU A 12 9.98 12.04 5.05
CA LEU A 12 9.27 10.79 4.74
C LEU A 12 9.25 9.80 5.92
N GLY A 13 10.22 9.90 6.82
CA GLY A 13 10.38 9.00 7.97
C GLY A 13 9.89 9.58 9.31
N GLY A 14 9.54 10.87 9.33
CA GLY A 14 9.27 11.66 10.52
C GLY A 14 10.54 12.20 11.18
N GLY A 15 10.45 13.42 11.72
CA GLY A 15 11.28 13.91 12.83
C GLY A 15 10.77 13.45 14.21
N THR A 16 9.81 12.53 14.24
CA THR A 16 9.21 12.00 15.46
C THR A 16 10.25 11.27 16.31
N GLU A 17 10.38 11.66 17.57
CA GLU A 17 11.21 10.96 18.53
C GLU A 17 10.47 9.74 19.09
N TYR A 18 11.22 8.66 19.33
CA TYR A 18 10.71 7.44 19.92
C TYR A 18 11.45 7.14 21.22
N VAL A 19 10.75 6.55 22.19
CA VAL A 19 11.33 6.05 23.44
C VAL A 19 11.20 4.53 23.48
N SER A 20 12.26 3.86 23.96
CA SER A 20 12.29 2.41 24.17
C SER A 20 12.38 2.14 25.67
N ASP A 21 11.63 1.16 26.17
CA ASP A 21 11.83 0.64 27.52
C ASP A 21 12.93 -0.43 27.56
N ASN A 22 13.25 -0.93 28.77
CA ASN A 22 14.27 -1.96 28.99
C ASN A 22 13.88 -3.35 28.45
N LYS A 23 12.61 -3.54 28.06
CA LYS A 23 12.11 -4.79 27.46
C LYS A 23 12.16 -4.74 25.92
N GLY A 24 12.46 -3.58 25.34
CA GLY A 24 12.51 -3.39 23.90
C GLY A 24 11.20 -2.91 23.29
N PHE A 25 10.21 -2.56 24.11
CA PHE A 25 8.97 -1.94 23.63
C PHE A 25 9.25 -0.49 23.26
N VAL A 26 8.89 -0.10 22.04
CA VAL A 26 9.11 1.23 21.49
C VAL A 26 7.77 1.90 21.21
N GLN A 27 7.70 3.18 21.55
CA GLN A 27 6.53 4.04 21.33
C GLN A 27 6.95 5.47 21.00
N VAL A 28 6.02 6.25 20.45
CA VAL A 28 6.21 7.68 20.21
C VAL A 28 6.53 8.39 21.54
N ALA A 29 7.57 9.23 21.54
CA ALA A 29 7.96 9.99 22.72
C ALA A 29 6.84 10.97 23.13
N PRO A 30 6.60 11.22 24.43
CA PRO A 30 5.53 12.10 24.89
C PRO A 30 5.55 13.50 24.25
N LYS A 31 6.74 14.08 24.02
CA LYS A 31 6.89 15.39 23.37
C LYS A 31 6.44 15.38 21.90
N SER A 32 6.70 14.30 21.18
CA SER A 32 6.25 14.15 19.79
C SER A 32 4.75 13.82 19.73
N ALA A 33 4.24 13.02 20.68
CA ALA A 33 2.82 12.70 20.76
C ALA A 33 1.94 13.95 20.97
N GLN A 34 2.42 14.96 21.69
CA GLN A 34 1.71 16.24 21.88
C GLN A 34 1.51 17.06 20.60
N LYS A 35 2.26 16.78 19.52
CA LYS A 35 2.16 17.47 18.22
C LYS A 35 1.19 16.78 17.26
N ILE A 36 0.56 15.70 17.69
CA ILE A 36 -0.39 14.91 16.91
C ILE A 36 -1.79 15.17 17.49
N ASN A 37 -2.81 15.25 16.65
CA ASN A 37 -4.19 15.37 17.12
C ASN A 37 -4.52 14.29 18.16
N ILE A 38 -5.13 14.68 19.29
CA ILE A 38 -5.51 13.78 20.38
C ILE A 38 -6.43 12.65 19.92
N GLU A 39 -7.28 12.89 18.93
CA GLU A 39 -8.16 11.89 18.31
C GLU A 39 -7.36 10.77 17.62
N SER A 40 -6.14 11.05 17.19
CA SER A 40 -5.22 10.06 16.61
C SER A 40 -4.47 9.24 17.67
N SER A 41 -4.56 9.59 18.96
CA SER A 41 -3.76 8.96 20.02
C SER A 41 -3.91 7.43 20.09
N PRO A 42 -5.09 6.83 19.86
CA PRO A 42 -5.23 5.36 19.81
C PRO A 42 -4.44 4.69 18.68
N TYR A 43 -4.04 5.45 17.65
CA TYR A 43 -3.35 4.96 16.47
C TYR A 43 -1.85 5.26 16.45
N LEU A 44 -1.28 5.76 17.56
CA LEU A 44 0.15 6.00 17.63
C LEU A 44 0.94 4.70 17.43
N PRO A 45 2.01 4.73 16.61
CA PRO A 45 2.78 3.53 16.32
C PRO A 45 3.57 3.07 17.54
N THR A 46 3.51 1.76 17.76
CA THR A 46 4.29 1.00 18.72
C THR A 46 4.87 -0.24 18.04
N TRP A 47 5.95 -0.79 18.61
CA TRP A 47 6.52 -2.07 18.20
C TRP A 47 7.36 -2.66 19.33
N ASP A 48 7.56 -3.97 19.33
CA ASP A 48 8.46 -4.67 20.25
C ASP A 48 9.66 -5.20 19.47
N ARG A 49 10.88 -4.88 19.90
CA ARG A 49 12.11 -5.35 19.25
C ARG A 49 12.27 -6.88 19.27
N ASN A 50 11.52 -7.58 20.13
CA ASN A 50 11.49 -9.03 20.18
C ASN A 50 10.37 -9.62 19.30
N GLU A 51 9.47 -8.80 18.75
CA GLU A 51 8.42 -9.31 17.89
C GLU A 51 8.99 -9.77 16.55
N SER A 52 8.58 -10.97 16.15
CA SER A 52 8.94 -11.55 14.86
C SER A 52 7.78 -12.39 14.33
N TYR A 53 7.56 -12.30 13.03
CA TYR A 53 6.55 -13.02 12.28
C TYR A 53 7.24 -13.87 11.23
N LYS A 54 6.70 -15.07 11.03
CA LYS A 54 7.12 -15.90 9.89
C LYS A 54 6.71 -15.25 8.57
N PRO A 55 7.45 -15.51 7.48
CA PRO A 55 6.95 -15.31 6.13
C PRO A 55 5.54 -15.88 5.97
N TYR A 56 4.67 -15.20 5.26
CA TYR A 56 3.33 -15.73 5.05
C TYR A 56 3.38 -16.98 4.17
N GLU A 57 2.61 -17.99 4.55
CA GLU A 57 2.33 -19.13 3.71
C GLU A 57 1.25 -18.79 2.68
N PHE A 58 1.16 -19.62 1.64
CA PHE A 58 0.09 -19.55 0.67
C PHE A 58 -1.26 -19.75 1.37
N LEU A 59 -2.26 -19.02 0.90
CA LEU A 59 -3.65 -19.21 1.30
C LEU A 59 -4.54 -19.15 0.06
N GLU A 60 -5.51 -20.06 0.01
CA GLU A 60 -6.64 -19.93 -0.92
C GLU A 60 -7.45 -18.66 -0.60
N PHE A 61 -7.87 -17.96 -1.64
CA PHE A 61 -8.62 -16.71 -1.50
C PHE A 61 -9.87 -16.73 -2.38
N HIS A 62 -10.98 -16.27 -1.80
CA HIS A 62 -12.26 -16.12 -2.49
C HIS A 62 -12.71 -14.67 -2.39
N ASP A 63 -12.63 -13.97 -3.52
CA ASP A 63 -12.81 -12.53 -3.57
C ASP A 63 -14.24 -12.10 -3.17
N PRO A 64 -14.41 -11.22 -2.16
CA PRO A 64 -15.70 -10.64 -1.80
C PRO A 64 -16.42 -9.96 -2.97
N ALA A 65 -15.69 -9.37 -3.91
CA ALA A 65 -16.27 -8.73 -5.09
C ALA A 65 -17.08 -9.69 -5.96
N LEU A 66 -16.74 -10.99 -5.95
CA LEU A 66 -17.46 -12.02 -6.71
C LEU A 66 -18.78 -12.46 -6.04
N ARG A 67 -18.98 -12.13 -4.76
CA ARG A 67 -20.23 -12.38 -4.02
C ARG A 67 -21.22 -11.22 -4.12
N ALA A 68 -20.73 -10.03 -4.45
CA ALA A 68 -21.50 -8.81 -4.49
C ALA A 68 -22.62 -8.82 -5.54
N ASN A 69 -23.71 -8.10 -5.25
CA ASN A 69 -24.70 -7.80 -6.27
C ASN A 69 -24.16 -6.73 -7.22
N LYS A 70 -24.20 -7.00 -8.53
CA LYS A 70 -23.65 -6.13 -9.58
C LYS A 70 -24.32 -4.76 -9.69
N ASP A 71 -25.56 -4.64 -9.20
CA ASP A 71 -26.31 -3.39 -9.20
C ASP A 71 -26.02 -2.53 -7.96
N LEU A 72 -25.19 -3.03 -7.03
CA LEU A 72 -24.78 -2.37 -5.79
C LEU A 72 -25.94 -1.83 -4.91
N PRO A 73 -27.09 -2.53 -4.75
CA PRO A 73 -28.26 -1.98 -4.06
C PRO A 73 -28.10 -1.82 -2.54
N ASN A 74 -27.15 -2.53 -1.91
CA ASN A 74 -26.94 -2.45 -0.46
C ASN A 74 -26.00 -1.29 -0.10
N LEU A 75 -25.05 -0.97 -0.97
CA LEU A 75 -24.17 0.18 -0.88
C LEU A 75 -24.89 1.45 -1.33
N PHE A 76 -25.68 1.37 -2.41
CA PHE A 76 -26.41 2.48 -3.02
C PHE A 76 -27.92 2.22 -3.06
N PRO A 77 -28.60 2.22 -1.90
CA PRO A 77 -30.04 1.94 -1.84
C PRO A 77 -30.84 3.03 -2.56
N LYS A 78 -31.88 2.61 -3.30
CA LYS A 78 -32.78 3.55 -3.99
C LYS A 78 -33.40 4.53 -2.99
N GLY A 79 -33.24 5.83 -3.27
CA GLY A 79 -33.76 6.90 -2.40
C GLY A 79 -32.92 7.16 -1.15
N GLY A 80 -31.72 6.60 -1.05
CA GLY A 80 -30.77 6.95 0.00
C GLY A 80 -30.26 8.39 -0.14
N ASP A 81 -29.86 8.98 0.98
CA ASP A 81 -29.26 10.32 1.04
C ASP A 81 -27.73 10.20 0.87
N TYR A 82 -27.30 10.08 -0.37
CA TYR A 82 -25.87 10.01 -0.71
C TYR A 82 -25.60 10.66 -2.06
N THR A 83 -24.33 11.00 -2.29
CA THR A 83 -23.85 11.46 -3.59
C THR A 83 -22.63 10.65 -4.01
N THR A 84 -22.54 10.39 -5.32
CA THR A 84 -21.39 9.75 -5.95
C THR A 84 -20.89 10.61 -7.09
N SER A 85 -19.59 10.85 -7.15
CA SER A 85 -18.96 11.58 -8.26
C SER A 85 -17.73 10.83 -8.75
N ASN A 86 -17.62 10.60 -10.05
CA ASN A 86 -16.43 10.00 -10.64
C ASN A 86 -15.30 11.02 -10.66
N ILE A 87 -14.16 10.69 -10.05
CA ILE A 87 -12.97 11.57 -10.00
C ILE A 87 -12.34 11.66 -11.40
N SER A 88 -12.27 10.53 -12.10
CA SER A 88 -12.04 10.46 -13.54
C SER A 88 -13.01 9.47 -14.19
N PRO A 89 -13.15 9.44 -15.53
CA PRO A 89 -14.09 8.55 -16.19
C PRO A 89 -13.93 7.06 -15.83
N LYS A 90 -12.70 6.58 -15.65
CA LYS A 90 -12.40 5.14 -15.43
C LYS A 90 -11.80 4.81 -14.06
N LEU A 91 -11.19 5.78 -13.38
CA LEU A 91 -10.52 5.59 -12.10
C LEU A 91 -11.09 6.56 -11.06
N GLY A 92 -11.39 6.07 -9.86
CA GLY A 92 -11.82 6.88 -8.74
C GLY A 92 -13.31 7.18 -8.71
N THR A 93 -13.92 6.99 -7.54
CA THR A 93 -15.26 7.49 -7.23
C THR A 93 -15.27 8.08 -5.82
N GLU A 94 -15.68 9.34 -5.70
CA GLU A 94 -15.94 9.99 -4.42
C GLU A 94 -17.38 9.70 -3.98
N ILE A 95 -17.56 9.41 -2.68
CA ILE A 95 -18.82 9.00 -2.07
C ILE A 95 -19.03 9.81 -0.79
N LYS A 96 -20.20 10.45 -0.67
CA LYS A 96 -20.64 11.18 0.53
C LYS A 96 -22.01 10.67 0.99
N GLY A 97 -22.27 10.71 2.30
CA GLY A 97 -23.56 10.31 2.89
C GLY A 97 -23.69 8.83 3.28
N ILE A 98 -22.69 8.00 2.97
CA ILE A 98 -22.64 6.58 3.36
C ILE A 98 -21.54 6.39 4.40
N GLN A 99 -21.90 5.92 5.59
CA GLN A 99 -20.95 5.57 6.64
C GLN A 99 -20.49 4.12 6.50
N LEU A 100 -19.18 3.90 6.31
CA LEU A 100 -18.59 2.57 6.29
C LEU A 100 -18.95 1.77 7.54
N SER A 101 -19.02 2.43 8.70
CA SER A 101 -19.36 1.79 9.97
C SER A 101 -20.77 1.22 10.08
N GLN A 102 -21.66 1.59 9.16
CA GLN A 102 -23.06 1.15 9.13
C GLN A 102 -23.32 0.08 8.06
N LEU A 103 -22.31 -0.27 7.26
CA LEU A 103 -22.47 -1.25 6.18
C LEU A 103 -22.64 -2.67 6.72
N ASN A 104 -23.68 -3.35 6.24
CA ASN A 104 -23.83 -4.79 6.40
C ASN A 104 -22.86 -5.55 5.46
N ASP A 105 -22.76 -6.86 5.63
CA ASP A 105 -21.80 -7.68 4.88
C ASP A 105 -22.06 -7.69 3.37
N ALA A 106 -23.32 -7.59 2.92
CA ALA A 106 -23.65 -7.48 1.50
C ALA A 106 -23.16 -6.14 0.90
N ALA A 107 -23.32 -5.03 1.64
CA ALA A 107 -22.79 -3.73 1.23
C ALA A 107 -21.26 -3.71 1.25
N LYS A 108 -20.61 -4.41 2.19
CA LYS A 108 -19.14 -4.55 2.19
C LYS A 108 -18.63 -5.32 0.98
N ASP A 109 -19.30 -6.40 0.58
CA ASP A 109 -18.98 -7.12 -0.66
C ASP A 109 -19.13 -6.19 -1.88
N GLU A 110 -20.15 -5.33 -1.90
CA GLU A 110 -20.36 -4.31 -2.93
C GLU A 110 -19.29 -3.21 -2.92
N VAL A 111 -18.73 -2.84 -1.77
CA VAL A 111 -17.53 -1.97 -1.68
C VAL A 111 -16.34 -2.64 -2.37
N ALA A 112 -16.12 -3.94 -2.17
CA ALA A 112 -15.05 -4.67 -2.84
C ALA A 112 -15.24 -4.69 -4.36
N LEU A 113 -16.46 -4.95 -4.82
CA LEU A 113 -16.79 -4.92 -6.25
C LEU A 113 -16.56 -3.54 -6.86
N LEU A 114 -17.06 -2.49 -6.22
CA LEU A 114 -16.89 -1.13 -6.70
C LEU A 114 -15.40 -0.73 -6.72
N ALA A 115 -14.62 -1.10 -5.70
CA ALA A 115 -13.18 -0.85 -5.68
C ALA A 115 -12.44 -1.60 -6.80
N ALA A 116 -12.80 -2.84 -7.11
CA ALA A 116 -12.21 -3.58 -8.23
C ALA A 116 -12.57 -2.96 -9.60
N GLN A 117 -13.78 -2.37 -9.72
CA GLN A 117 -14.24 -1.70 -10.94
C GLN A 117 -13.68 -0.28 -11.11
N ARG A 118 -13.50 0.45 -10.01
CA ARG A 118 -13.14 1.87 -10.00
C ARG A 118 -11.71 2.13 -9.53
N GLY A 119 -10.99 1.12 -9.06
CA GLY A 119 -9.64 1.18 -8.51
C GLY A 119 -9.54 1.89 -7.15
N VAL A 120 -10.19 3.05 -7.00
CA VAL A 120 -10.12 3.91 -5.81
C VAL A 120 -11.52 4.42 -5.44
N LEU A 121 -11.85 4.38 -4.16
CA LEU A 121 -13.06 4.95 -3.57
C LEU A 121 -12.65 5.96 -2.50
N VAL A 122 -13.21 7.16 -2.54
CA VAL A 122 -12.94 8.20 -1.55
C VAL A 122 -14.23 8.44 -0.77
N PHE A 123 -14.32 7.88 0.43
CA PHE A 123 -15.44 8.10 1.34
C PHE A 123 -15.14 9.32 2.21
N ARG A 124 -16.02 10.33 2.15
CA ARG A 124 -15.87 11.58 2.91
C ARG A 124 -16.70 11.55 4.20
N ASP A 125 -16.34 12.40 5.16
CA ASP A 125 -17.09 12.63 6.40
C ASP A 125 -17.38 11.34 7.20
N GLN A 126 -16.40 10.45 7.32
CA GLN A 126 -16.53 9.15 7.99
C GLN A 126 -16.24 9.19 9.48
N ASP A 127 -17.00 8.41 10.26
CA ASP A 127 -16.73 8.12 11.68
C ASP A 127 -15.75 6.93 11.88
N PHE A 128 -15.13 6.44 10.80
CA PHE A 128 -14.37 5.19 10.75
C PHE A 128 -13.19 5.15 11.74
N ILE A 129 -12.43 6.24 11.82
CA ILE A 129 -11.29 6.38 12.74
C ILE A 129 -11.77 6.49 14.19
N ASP A 130 -12.89 7.16 14.42
CA ASP A 130 -13.43 7.39 15.77
C ASP A 130 -13.92 6.09 16.43
N LYS A 131 -14.18 5.04 15.64
CA LYS A 131 -14.50 3.70 16.15
C LYS A 131 -13.30 2.97 16.77
N GLY A 132 -12.08 3.44 16.52
CA GLY A 132 -10.85 2.91 17.10
C GLY A 132 -10.26 1.67 16.39
N PRO A 133 -9.03 1.28 16.76
CA PRO A 133 -8.27 0.22 16.09
C PRO A 133 -8.99 -1.13 15.99
N GLU A 134 -9.65 -1.60 17.06
CA GLU A 134 -10.38 -2.87 17.07
C GLU A 134 -11.49 -2.93 16.02
N PHE A 135 -12.23 -1.84 15.87
CA PHE A 135 -13.25 -1.74 14.83
C PHE A 135 -12.64 -1.83 13.44
N VAL A 136 -11.55 -1.09 13.17
CA VAL A 136 -10.86 -1.10 11.88
C VAL A 136 -10.35 -2.50 11.52
N THR A 137 -9.65 -3.16 12.45
CA THR A 137 -9.18 -4.55 12.31
C THR A 137 -10.34 -5.48 11.96
N LYS A 138 -11.43 -5.44 12.73
CA LYS A 138 -12.60 -6.28 12.49
C LYS A 138 -13.26 -5.97 11.14
N TYR A 139 -13.41 -4.71 10.79
CA TYR A 139 -14.02 -4.28 9.54
C TYR A 139 -13.24 -4.79 8.33
N VAL A 140 -11.92 -4.59 8.31
CA VAL A 140 -11.06 -4.99 7.18
C VAL A 140 -10.96 -6.53 7.06
N SER A 141 -11.10 -7.26 8.17
CA SER A 141 -11.07 -8.73 8.15
C SER A 141 -12.17 -9.38 7.30
N HIS A 142 -13.27 -8.67 7.03
CA HIS A 142 -14.33 -9.10 6.11
C HIS A 142 -13.82 -9.37 4.69
N TYR A 143 -12.82 -8.61 4.25
CA TYR A 143 -12.32 -8.63 2.88
C TYR A 143 -11.26 -9.70 2.65
N GLY A 144 -10.70 -10.27 3.72
CA GLY A 144 -9.64 -11.27 3.66
C GLY A 144 -8.75 -11.26 4.90
N PRO A 145 -7.77 -12.17 4.96
CA PRO A 145 -6.77 -12.21 6.02
C PRO A 145 -6.02 -10.88 6.10
N LEU A 146 -5.82 -10.38 7.32
CA LEU A 146 -5.17 -9.10 7.54
C LEU A 146 -3.66 -9.15 7.27
N HIS A 147 -3.12 -8.05 6.76
CA HIS A 147 -1.68 -7.91 6.50
C HIS A 147 -0.99 -7.08 7.60
N ILE A 148 -0.08 -7.72 8.34
CA ILE A 148 0.88 -7.06 9.23
C ILE A 148 2.09 -6.56 8.42
N HIS A 149 2.40 -5.25 8.47
CA HIS A 149 3.55 -4.66 7.78
C HIS A 149 4.89 -5.14 8.38
N PRO A 150 5.88 -5.54 7.55
CA PRO A 150 7.10 -6.19 8.06
C PRO A 150 8.04 -5.25 8.82
N THR A 151 7.98 -3.93 8.58
CA THR A 151 9.02 -3.00 9.08
C THR A 151 8.50 -1.74 9.75
N SER A 152 7.19 -1.64 9.98
CA SER A 152 6.57 -0.39 10.47
C SER A 152 5.85 -0.62 11.78
N GLY A 153 5.76 0.44 12.59
CA GLY A 153 4.95 0.44 13.81
C GLY A 153 3.45 0.34 13.51
N ALA A 154 2.71 -0.06 14.55
CA ALA A 154 1.27 -0.26 14.52
C ALA A 154 0.65 0.22 15.83
N PRO A 155 -0.66 0.51 15.89
CA PRO A 155 -1.35 0.72 17.15
C PRO A 155 -1.14 -0.48 18.07
N LYS A 156 -1.03 -0.21 19.36
CA LYS A 156 -0.82 -1.25 20.37
C LYS A 156 -1.92 -2.32 20.25
N ASP A 157 -1.53 -3.60 20.33
CA ASP A 157 -2.41 -4.77 20.23
C ASP A 157 -3.11 -4.97 18.87
N HIS A 158 -2.83 -4.12 17.86
CA HIS A 158 -3.40 -4.19 16.50
C HIS A 158 -2.29 -4.13 15.42
N PRO A 159 -1.42 -5.16 15.32
CA PRO A 159 -0.25 -5.15 14.43
C PRO A 159 -0.59 -5.12 12.93
N ASP A 160 -1.84 -5.41 12.57
CA ASP A 160 -2.39 -5.38 11.22
C ASP A 160 -2.67 -3.97 10.69
N ILE A 161 -2.65 -2.96 11.55
CA ILE A 161 -2.83 -1.56 11.16
C ILE A 161 -1.45 -0.91 10.99
N HIS A 162 -1.03 -0.74 9.75
CA HIS A 162 0.21 -0.04 9.43
C HIS A 162 0.05 1.46 9.68
N VAL A 163 0.96 2.07 10.45
CA VAL A 163 0.97 3.52 10.64
C VAL A 163 2.11 4.16 9.86
N VAL A 164 1.77 5.20 9.10
CA VAL A 164 2.72 6.11 8.45
C VAL A 164 2.67 7.44 9.19
N LEU A 165 3.71 7.69 9.99
CA LEU A 165 3.94 8.96 10.66
C LEU A 165 5.09 9.69 9.96
N SER A 166 4.80 10.86 9.40
CA SER A 166 5.71 11.65 8.56
C SER A 166 5.66 13.13 8.95
N GLY A 167 6.61 13.94 8.45
CA GLY A 167 6.71 15.36 8.80
C GLY A 167 7.41 15.61 10.15
N ASP A 168 7.01 16.66 10.87
CA ASP A 168 7.65 17.13 12.12
C ASP A 168 9.17 17.36 11.97
N THR A 169 9.61 17.89 10.83
CA THR A 169 11.03 18.18 10.56
C THR A 169 11.24 19.51 9.84
N LYS A 170 12.37 20.14 10.13
CA LYS A 170 12.84 21.35 9.43
C LYS A 170 13.80 21.02 8.28
N GLU A 171 14.12 19.74 8.07
CA GLU A 171 14.95 19.30 6.95
C GLU A 171 14.25 19.65 5.63
N TYR A 172 14.97 20.27 4.70
CA TYR A 172 14.46 20.46 3.35
C TYR A 172 14.48 19.12 2.60
N PRO A 173 13.31 18.54 2.27
CA PRO A 173 13.24 17.15 1.81
C PRO A 173 13.82 16.90 0.41
N PHE A 174 14.04 17.97 -0.36
CA PHE A 174 14.55 17.91 -1.73
C PHE A 174 16.03 18.30 -1.85
N GLU A 175 16.80 18.23 -0.75
CA GLU A 175 18.24 18.56 -0.79
C GLU A 175 19.03 17.63 -1.74
N LYS A 176 18.68 16.33 -1.78
CA LYS A 176 19.37 15.32 -2.61
C LYS A 176 18.54 14.76 -3.75
N LYS A 177 17.23 15.07 -3.82
CA LYS A 177 16.31 14.53 -4.82
C LYS A 177 15.39 15.63 -5.33
N THR A 178 15.09 15.61 -6.63
CA THR A 178 14.16 16.56 -7.25
C THR A 178 12.70 16.25 -6.98
N ASN A 179 12.39 15.02 -6.57
CA ASN A 179 11.08 14.57 -6.10
C ASN A 179 11.24 13.32 -5.22
N LEU A 180 10.16 12.94 -4.54
CA LEU A 180 10.12 11.79 -3.62
C LEU A 180 9.06 10.75 -4.04
N VAL A 181 8.77 10.71 -5.33
CA VAL A 181 7.82 9.76 -5.91
C VAL A 181 8.31 8.33 -5.71
N ALA A 182 7.43 7.47 -5.20
CA ALA A 182 7.66 6.05 -5.05
C ALA A 182 6.40 5.29 -5.48
N LEU A 183 6.22 5.09 -6.79
CA LEU A 183 5.06 4.42 -7.34
C LEU A 183 5.08 2.91 -7.06
N HIS A 184 4.12 2.43 -6.27
CA HIS A 184 4.05 1.03 -5.87
C HIS A 184 2.62 0.48 -5.80
N SER A 185 2.52 -0.84 -5.85
CA SER A 185 1.39 -1.61 -5.30
C SER A 185 1.84 -2.12 -3.94
N ASP A 186 1.01 -1.93 -2.91
CA ASP A 186 1.37 -2.25 -1.52
C ASP A 186 1.91 -3.68 -1.42
N VAL A 187 3.12 -3.81 -0.86
CA VAL A 187 3.74 -5.10 -0.50
C VAL A 187 3.63 -6.18 -1.58
N SER A 188 3.72 -5.78 -2.86
CA SER A 188 3.55 -6.69 -4.00
C SER A 188 4.58 -7.84 -4.05
N TYR A 189 5.59 -7.84 -3.19
CA TYR A 189 6.52 -8.95 -2.99
C TYR A 189 5.92 -10.12 -2.20
N GLU A 190 4.81 -9.93 -1.48
CA GLU A 190 4.19 -11.01 -0.71
C GLU A 190 3.66 -12.09 -1.64
N LEU A 191 3.59 -13.34 -1.15
CA LEU A 191 3.08 -14.46 -1.93
C LEU A 191 1.59 -14.27 -2.28
N ASN A 192 0.79 -13.87 -1.29
CA ASN A 192 -0.54 -13.30 -1.48
C ASN A 192 -0.47 -11.81 -1.07
N PRO A 193 -0.26 -10.89 -2.03
CA PRO A 193 -0.26 -9.45 -1.80
C PRO A 193 -1.58 -8.94 -1.24
N THR A 194 -1.57 -7.71 -0.74
CA THR A 194 -2.82 -7.02 -0.36
C THR A 194 -3.70 -6.80 -1.57
N ALA A 195 -4.99 -7.13 -1.46
CA ALA A 195 -6.02 -6.78 -2.44
C ALA A 195 -6.58 -5.39 -2.11
N LEU A 196 -7.32 -5.28 -1.00
CA LEU A 196 -8.01 -4.05 -0.63
C LEU A 196 -7.30 -3.36 0.55
N SER A 197 -6.90 -2.10 0.36
CA SER A 197 -6.32 -1.25 1.40
C SER A 197 -7.30 -0.15 1.79
N PHE A 198 -7.41 0.09 3.09
CA PHE A 198 -8.15 1.19 3.71
C PHE A 198 -7.14 2.17 4.28
N LEU A 199 -7.10 3.36 3.73
CA LEU A 199 -6.17 4.43 4.10
C LEU A 199 -6.97 5.59 4.68
N ALA A 200 -6.68 5.95 5.92
CA ALA A 200 -7.37 7.04 6.60
C ALA A 200 -6.34 7.95 7.26
N ALA A 201 -6.44 9.24 6.95
CA ALA A 201 -5.62 10.26 7.58
C ALA A 201 -6.28 10.69 8.90
N THR A 202 -5.55 10.54 10.00
CA THR A 202 -6.02 10.94 11.33
C THR A 202 -5.43 12.31 11.72
N ASN A 203 -4.35 12.72 11.05
CA ASN A 203 -3.72 14.02 11.22
C ASN A 203 -3.21 14.51 9.85
N ILE A 204 -3.78 15.61 9.36
CA ILE A 204 -3.48 16.20 8.05
C ILE A 204 -2.83 17.58 8.28
N PRO A 205 -1.79 17.96 7.50
CA PRO A 205 -1.21 19.30 7.54
C PRO A 205 -2.25 20.41 7.32
N GLN A 206 -2.15 21.51 8.08
CA GLN A 206 -3.11 22.62 7.96
C GLN A 206 -2.96 23.36 6.64
N SER A 207 -1.78 23.30 6.02
CA SER A 207 -1.53 23.83 4.68
C SER A 207 -2.33 23.13 3.58
N GLY A 208 -2.97 21.99 3.88
CA GLY A 208 -3.47 21.06 2.88
C GLY A 208 -2.32 20.30 2.21
N GLY A 209 -2.67 19.57 1.14
CA GLY A 209 -1.75 18.70 0.41
C GLY A 209 -1.62 17.32 1.05
N ALA A 210 -0.42 16.74 0.91
CA ALA A 210 -0.10 15.37 1.32
C ALA A 210 -0.87 14.28 0.55
N ASP A 211 -1.36 14.63 -0.63
CA ASP A 211 -2.25 13.82 -1.45
C ASP A 211 -1.64 12.46 -1.79
N THR A 212 -2.51 11.54 -2.20
CA THR A 212 -2.09 10.28 -2.80
C THR A 212 -2.44 10.30 -4.28
N VAL A 213 -1.45 10.09 -5.14
CA VAL A 213 -1.67 9.91 -6.58
C VAL A 213 -1.82 8.43 -6.87
N PHE A 214 -2.84 8.08 -7.65
CA PHE A 214 -3.13 6.73 -8.10
C PHE A 214 -3.08 6.66 -9.62
N VAL A 215 -2.65 5.52 -10.15
CA VAL A 215 -2.60 5.21 -11.58
C VAL A 215 -3.37 3.93 -11.87
N ASP A 216 -4.20 3.95 -12.91
CA ASP A 216 -4.93 2.79 -13.38
C ASP A 216 -4.02 1.88 -14.20
N THR A 217 -3.65 0.74 -13.61
CA THR A 217 -2.76 -0.23 -14.24
C THR A 217 -3.50 -1.20 -15.18
N VAL A 218 -4.84 -1.21 -15.15
CA VAL A 218 -5.69 -1.86 -16.17
C VAL A 218 -5.65 -1.03 -17.45
N GLU A 219 -5.86 0.29 -17.36
CA GLU A 219 -5.76 1.18 -18.52
C GLU A 219 -4.33 1.27 -19.06
N ALA A 220 -3.32 1.24 -18.18
CA ALA A 220 -1.94 1.11 -18.61
C ALA A 220 -1.75 -0.15 -19.49
N TYR A 221 -2.26 -1.31 -19.08
CA TYR A 221 -2.24 -2.51 -19.93
C TYR A 221 -3.03 -2.31 -21.23
N ASN A 222 -4.27 -1.81 -21.14
CA ASN A 222 -5.17 -1.67 -22.29
C ASN A 222 -4.61 -0.77 -23.41
N ARG A 223 -3.79 0.22 -23.07
CA ARG A 223 -3.17 1.15 -24.03
C ARG A 223 -1.98 0.57 -24.80
N LEU A 224 -1.45 -0.57 -24.40
CA LEU A 224 -0.38 -1.25 -25.14
C LEU A 224 -0.90 -1.82 -26.47
N SER A 225 -0.01 -1.86 -27.47
CA SER A 225 -0.34 -2.46 -28.77
C SER A 225 -0.62 -3.97 -28.63
N PRO A 226 -1.47 -4.56 -29.48
CA PRO A 226 -1.76 -6.00 -29.42
C PRO A 226 -0.51 -6.89 -29.46
N LEU A 227 0.46 -6.56 -30.33
CA LEU A 227 1.72 -7.28 -30.43
C LEU A 227 2.53 -7.17 -29.13
N PHE A 228 2.58 -6.00 -28.51
CA PHE A 228 3.35 -5.83 -27.28
C PHE A 228 2.68 -6.57 -26.11
N LYS A 229 1.34 -6.55 -26.03
CA LYS A 229 0.58 -7.39 -25.07
C LYS A 229 0.96 -8.86 -25.24
N GLU A 230 0.91 -9.40 -26.45
CA GLU A 230 1.31 -10.78 -26.75
C GLU A 230 2.72 -11.11 -26.25
N LYS A 231 3.69 -10.19 -26.39
CA LYS A 231 5.07 -10.40 -25.92
C LYS A 231 5.24 -10.33 -24.40
N LEU A 232 4.32 -9.67 -23.70
CA LEU A 232 4.33 -9.62 -22.23
C LEU A 232 3.63 -10.80 -21.57
N GLU A 233 2.72 -11.48 -22.28
CA GLU A 233 2.02 -12.65 -21.76
C GLU A 233 3.02 -13.74 -21.34
N GLY A 234 2.80 -14.33 -20.16
CA GLY A 234 3.65 -15.38 -19.61
C GLY A 234 4.96 -14.90 -18.96
N LEU A 235 5.37 -13.64 -19.16
CA LEU A 235 6.53 -13.10 -18.45
C LEU A 235 6.23 -12.90 -16.97
N LYS A 236 7.20 -13.27 -16.13
CA LYS A 236 7.18 -13.05 -14.68
C LYS A 236 8.31 -12.13 -14.26
N ALA A 237 8.07 -11.34 -13.22
CA ALA A 237 9.07 -10.50 -12.61
C ALA A 237 9.19 -10.81 -11.12
N VAL A 238 10.40 -10.61 -10.59
CA VAL A 238 10.68 -10.75 -9.17
C VAL A 238 10.25 -9.47 -8.46
N HIS A 239 9.41 -9.64 -7.45
CA HIS A 239 9.04 -8.60 -6.49
C HIS A 239 9.76 -8.89 -5.16
N SER A 240 10.49 -7.91 -4.63
CA SER A 240 11.43 -8.11 -3.52
C SER A 240 11.17 -7.17 -2.34
N ALA A 241 11.19 -7.74 -1.13
CA ALA A 241 11.12 -7.00 0.13
C ALA A 241 12.49 -6.51 0.64
N VAL A 242 13.59 -6.96 0.02
CA VAL A 242 14.95 -6.82 0.55
C VAL A 242 15.33 -5.36 0.76
N GLU A 243 15.06 -4.48 -0.21
CA GLU A 243 15.38 -3.07 -0.10
C GLU A 243 14.54 -2.36 0.97
N GLN A 244 13.28 -2.75 1.16
CA GLN A 244 12.44 -2.22 2.23
C GLN A 244 12.98 -2.63 3.61
N ALA A 245 13.38 -3.90 3.77
CA ALA A 245 13.98 -4.39 5.00
C ALA A 245 15.32 -3.69 5.29
N ASN A 246 16.18 -3.56 4.28
CA ASN A 246 17.44 -2.83 4.39
C ASN A 246 17.21 -1.36 4.75
N PHE A 247 16.22 -0.72 4.15
CA PHE A 247 15.85 0.65 4.47
C PHE A 247 15.44 0.83 5.93
N ALA A 248 14.66 -0.11 6.48
CA ALA A 248 14.31 -0.12 7.89
C ALA A 248 15.56 -0.27 8.78
N ILE A 249 16.48 -1.19 8.43
CA ILE A 249 17.75 -1.38 9.15
C ILE A 249 18.59 -0.09 9.14
N PHE A 250 18.73 0.57 7.98
CA PHE A 250 19.46 1.84 7.88
C PHE A 250 18.87 2.95 8.75
N LYS A 251 17.54 2.96 8.93
CA LYS A 251 16.84 3.87 9.83
C LYS A 251 16.90 3.47 11.30
N LYS A 252 17.61 2.38 11.65
CA LYS A 252 17.57 1.75 12.98
C LYS A 252 16.14 1.35 13.40
N GLY A 253 15.30 1.07 12.42
CA GLY A 253 13.98 0.47 12.61
C GLY A 253 14.09 -1.01 12.91
N HIS A 254 12.93 -1.65 13.12
CA HIS A 254 12.83 -3.07 13.42
C HIS A 254 12.26 -3.84 12.21
N VAL A 255 12.89 -4.96 11.86
CA VAL A 255 12.42 -5.87 10.79
C VAL A 255 11.72 -7.05 11.46
N LYS A 256 10.39 -7.01 11.48
CA LYS A 256 9.52 -7.97 12.15
C LYS A 256 9.29 -9.23 11.33
N ARG A 257 9.50 -9.19 10.02
CA ARG A 257 9.38 -10.36 9.13
C ARG A 257 10.56 -10.38 8.18
N HIS A 258 11.21 -11.54 8.08
CA HIS A 258 12.33 -11.76 7.17
C HIS A 258 11.91 -11.46 5.71
N PRO A 259 12.73 -10.77 4.91
CA PRO A 259 12.33 -10.39 3.55
C PRO A 259 12.16 -11.61 2.64
N VAL A 260 11.23 -11.48 1.70
CA VAL A 260 10.92 -12.48 0.68
C VAL A 260 11.09 -11.90 -0.71
N GLU A 261 11.33 -12.78 -1.68
CA GLU A 261 11.15 -12.50 -3.11
C GLU A 261 10.07 -13.42 -3.64
N ASN A 262 9.14 -12.93 -4.45
CA ASN A 262 8.21 -13.80 -5.16
C ASN A 262 8.13 -13.43 -6.64
N MET A 263 7.90 -14.44 -7.47
CA MET A 263 7.75 -14.25 -8.92
C MET A 263 6.29 -14.07 -9.27
N HIS A 264 5.93 -12.87 -9.69
CA HIS A 264 4.57 -12.55 -10.10
C HIS A 264 4.53 -12.25 -11.60
N PRO A 265 3.43 -12.57 -12.30
CA PRO A 265 3.29 -12.26 -13.71
C PRO A 265 3.29 -10.74 -13.93
N ILE A 266 3.99 -10.29 -14.97
CA ILE A 266 3.99 -8.88 -15.40
C ILE A 266 2.59 -8.49 -15.89
N VAL A 267 1.92 -9.40 -16.58
CA VAL A 267 0.49 -9.30 -16.92
C VAL A 267 -0.26 -10.28 -16.04
N ARG A 268 -0.86 -9.76 -14.96
CA ARG A 268 -1.73 -10.54 -14.10
C ARG A 268 -3.19 -10.41 -14.56
N THR A 269 -4.00 -11.40 -14.21
CA THR A 269 -5.45 -11.37 -14.34
C THR A 269 -6.06 -11.29 -12.93
N THR A 270 -6.94 -10.31 -12.68
CA THR A 270 -7.67 -10.16 -11.41
C THR A 270 -8.81 -11.17 -11.33
N PRO A 271 -9.38 -11.50 -10.16
CA PRO A 271 -10.53 -12.40 -10.04
C PRO A 271 -11.74 -12.01 -10.90
N LEU A 272 -11.89 -10.73 -11.27
CA LEU A 272 -12.92 -10.22 -12.17
C LEU A 272 -12.57 -10.38 -13.66
N GLY A 273 -11.41 -10.94 -13.98
CA GLY A 273 -10.95 -11.15 -15.36
C GLY A 273 -10.25 -9.95 -16.00
N GLN A 274 -9.95 -8.89 -15.23
CA GLN A 274 -9.23 -7.74 -15.77
C GLN A 274 -7.73 -8.07 -15.90
N LYS A 275 -7.12 -7.70 -17.02
CA LYS A 275 -5.67 -7.77 -17.20
C LYS A 275 -4.99 -6.48 -16.77
N VAL A 276 -3.89 -6.61 -16.05
CA VAL A 276 -3.19 -5.50 -15.39
C VAL A 276 -1.69 -5.61 -15.60
N LEU A 277 -1.01 -4.48 -15.83
CA LEU A 277 0.45 -4.39 -15.69
C LEU A 277 0.85 -4.38 -14.21
N TYR A 278 1.33 -5.50 -13.71
CA TYR A 278 1.70 -5.69 -12.30
C TYR A 278 3.20 -5.52 -12.08
N VAL A 279 3.71 -4.33 -12.41
CA VAL A 279 5.11 -3.94 -12.15
C VAL A 279 5.14 -2.60 -11.46
N ASN A 280 6.13 -2.38 -10.60
CA ASN A 280 6.27 -1.12 -9.89
C ASN A 280 7.70 -0.84 -9.44
N ASN A 281 8.01 0.43 -9.19
CA ASN A 281 9.38 0.83 -8.85
C ASN A 281 9.76 0.43 -7.41
N GLY A 282 8.77 0.30 -6.53
CA GLY A 282 8.97 -0.03 -5.13
C GLY A 282 9.55 -1.42 -4.94
N PHE A 283 9.06 -2.40 -5.69
CA PHE A 283 9.30 -3.82 -5.39
C PHE A 283 9.74 -4.67 -6.58
N THR A 284 9.44 -4.31 -7.83
CA THR A 284 9.87 -5.11 -8.99
C THR A 284 11.37 -4.91 -9.24
N ARG A 285 12.10 -6.00 -9.52
CA ARG A 285 13.57 -5.98 -9.68
C ARG A 285 14.09 -6.48 -11.02
N ARG A 286 13.61 -7.63 -11.47
CA ARG A 286 14.10 -8.29 -12.68
C ARG A 286 13.02 -9.18 -13.29
N ILE A 287 13.08 -9.35 -14.61
CA ILE A 287 12.21 -10.24 -15.37
C ILE A 287 12.90 -11.60 -15.49
N GLU A 288 12.17 -12.66 -15.16
CA GLU A 288 12.67 -14.03 -15.25
C GLU A 288 13.05 -14.38 -16.71
N GLY A 289 14.21 -15.02 -16.88
CA GLY A 289 14.68 -15.51 -18.18
C GLY A 289 15.31 -14.47 -19.11
N LEU A 290 15.31 -13.18 -18.74
CA LEU A 290 15.99 -12.13 -19.51
C LEU A 290 17.37 -11.80 -18.93
N LYS A 291 18.28 -11.31 -19.78
CA LYS A 291 19.55 -10.72 -19.32
C LYS A 291 19.30 -9.43 -18.54
N GLU A 292 20.28 -8.99 -17.76
CA GLU A 292 20.16 -7.80 -16.91
C GLU A 292 19.78 -6.54 -17.72
N GLU A 293 20.42 -6.31 -18.86
CA GLU A 293 20.14 -5.16 -19.73
C GLU A 293 18.74 -5.27 -20.34
N GLU A 294 18.38 -6.44 -20.87
CA GLU A 294 17.07 -6.71 -21.49
C GLU A 294 15.93 -6.49 -20.48
N SER A 295 16.07 -7.08 -19.29
CA SER A 295 15.15 -6.91 -18.17
C SER A 295 15.03 -5.44 -17.78
N SER A 296 16.17 -4.74 -17.64
CA SER A 296 16.19 -3.32 -17.25
C SER A 296 15.52 -2.44 -18.30
N TYR A 297 15.82 -2.64 -19.59
CA TYR A 297 15.18 -1.88 -20.67
C TYR A 297 13.67 -2.09 -20.70
N LEU A 298 13.21 -3.34 -20.59
CA LEU A 298 11.79 -3.66 -20.62
C LEU A 298 11.05 -3.13 -19.38
N LEU A 299 11.60 -3.34 -18.17
CA LEU A 299 11.01 -2.81 -16.95
C LEU A 299 10.96 -1.28 -16.98
N ASN A 300 12.03 -0.60 -17.41
CA ASN A 300 12.03 0.85 -17.49
C ASN A 300 10.97 1.37 -18.47
N PHE A 301 10.78 0.72 -19.63
CA PHE A 301 9.69 1.09 -20.54
C PHE A 301 8.31 0.96 -19.87
N LEU A 302 8.04 -0.16 -19.20
CA LEU A 302 6.75 -0.40 -18.54
C LEU A 302 6.51 0.59 -17.39
N LEU A 303 7.53 0.84 -16.57
CA LEU A 303 7.48 1.80 -15.47
C LEU A 303 7.27 3.23 -16.00
N ASP A 304 7.97 3.63 -17.05
CA ASP A 304 7.79 4.93 -17.70
C ASP A 304 6.39 5.10 -18.27
N HIS A 305 5.85 4.05 -18.90
CA HIS A 305 4.48 4.05 -19.44
C HIS A 305 3.44 4.27 -18.34
N ILE A 306 3.56 3.56 -17.21
CA ILE A 306 2.67 3.75 -16.07
C ILE A 306 2.87 5.15 -15.46
N TRP A 307 4.12 5.56 -15.26
CA TRP A 307 4.48 6.82 -14.60
C TRP A 307 4.02 8.05 -15.39
N LYS A 308 4.26 8.08 -16.70
CA LYS A 308 3.90 9.19 -17.60
C LYS A 308 2.41 9.19 -17.98
N GLY A 309 1.66 8.20 -17.52
CA GLY A 309 0.26 7.94 -17.83
C GLY A 309 -0.75 8.91 -17.22
N HIS A 310 -0.53 10.22 -17.31
CA HIS A 310 -1.41 11.23 -16.68
C HIS A 310 -2.88 11.11 -17.12
N ASP A 311 -3.16 10.62 -18.32
CA ASP A 311 -4.52 10.41 -18.82
C ASP A 311 -5.32 9.31 -18.07
N PHE A 312 -4.65 8.51 -17.24
CA PHE A 312 -5.24 7.42 -16.45
C PHE A 312 -4.76 7.46 -15.01
N GLN A 313 -4.49 8.66 -14.50
CA GLN A 313 -4.15 8.93 -13.11
C GLN A 313 -5.23 9.79 -12.44
N ILE A 314 -5.35 9.65 -11.14
CA ILE A 314 -6.10 10.58 -10.28
C ILE A 314 -5.26 11.00 -9.09
N ARG A 315 -5.67 12.09 -8.46
CA ARG A 315 -5.14 12.56 -7.19
C ARG A 315 -6.27 12.52 -6.16
N ALA A 316 -6.09 11.77 -5.09
CA ALA A 316 -6.99 11.75 -3.95
C ALA A 316 -6.52 12.81 -2.94
N HIS A 317 -7.34 13.86 -2.79
CA HIS A 317 -7.11 14.93 -1.83
C HIS A 317 -7.56 14.54 -0.44
N TRP A 318 -6.73 14.79 0.57
CA TRP A 318 -7.09 14.51 1.96
C TRP A 318 -7.93 15.63 2.56
N GLU A 319 -9.06 15.25 3.14
CA GLU A 319 -9.87 16.07 4.06
C GLU A 319 -9.98 15.32 5.39
N PRO A 320 -10.25 15.99 6.51
CA PRO A 320 -10.60 15.32 7.76
C PRO A 320 -11.67 14.24 7.52
N ASN A 321 -11.61 13.16 8.30
CA ASN A 321 -12.60 12.08 8.24
C ASN A 321 -12.72 11.40 6.86
N THR A 322 -11.73 11.53 5.98
CA THR A 322 -11.69 10.82 4.70
C THR A 322 -11.11 9.42 4.85
N VAL A 323 -11.78 8.42 4.27
CA VAL A 323 -11.25 7.06 4.09
C VAL A 323 -11.11 6.80 2.61
N VAL A 324 -9.88 6.56 2.16
CA VAL A 324 -9.58 6.14 0.79
C VAL A 324 -9.44 4.63 0.78
N ILE A 325 -10.29 3.95 0.02
CA ILE A 325 -10.24 2.51 -0.21
C ILE A 325 -9.71 2.28 -1.61
N PHE A 326 -8.73 1.41 -1.79
CA PHE A 326 -8.21 1.12 -3.13
C PHE A 326 -7.83 -0.35 -3.30
N ASP A 327 -8.01 -0.82 -4.53
CA ASP A 327 -7.66 -2.17 -4.94
C ASP A 327 -6.24 -2.19 -5.53
N ASN A 328 -5.28 -2.63 -4.72
CA ASN A 328 -3.86 -2.74 -5.05
C ASN A 328 -3.56 -3.63 -6.25
N ARG A 329 -4.52 -4.44 -6.70
CA ARG A 329 -4.37 -5.32 -7.86
C ARG A 329 -4.51 -4.57 -9.17
N VAL A 330 -5.23 -3.44 -9.17
CA VAL A 330 -5.55 -2.65 -10.36
C VAL A 330 -5.00 -1.23 -10.31
N VAL A 331 -4.48 -0.77 -9.17
CA VAL A 331 -3.83 0.55 -9.05
C VAL A 331 -2.38 0.45 -8.60
N GLY A 332 -1.55 1.36 -9.12
CA GLY A 332 -0.33 1.80 -8.46
C GLY A 332 -0.58 3.12 -7.75
N HIS A 333 0.21 3.45 -6.73
CA HIS A 333 0.07 4.73 -6.03
C HIS A 333 1.37 5.26 -5.46
N THR A 334 1.39 6.56 -5.13
CA THR A 334 2.48 7.23 -4.45
C THR A 334 1.92 8.31 -3.53
N ALA A 335 2.48 8.41 -2.32
CA ALA A 335 2.29 9.58 -1.49
C ALA A 335 3.04 10.77 -2.10
N ILE A 336 2.45 11.96 -2.02
CA ILE A 336 3.09 13.21 -2.44
C ILE A 336 3.53 13.97 -1.19
N LEU A 337 4.75 14.52 -1.25
CA LEU A 337 5.29 15.43 -0.23
C LEU A 337 5.17 16.87 -0.73
N ASP A 338 3.94 17.37 -0.79
CA ASP A 338 3.56 18.73 -1.23
C ASP A 338 2.90 19.56 -0.12
N PHE A 339 3.25 19.28 1.12
CA PHE A 339 2.82 20.00 2.32
C PHE A 339 4.03 20.55 3.08
N ASP A 340 3.81 21.47 4.02
CA ASP A 340 4.88 21.96 4.89
C ASP A 340 5.34 20.87 5.85
N THR A 341 6.60 20.43 5.74
CA THR A 341 7.14 19.32 6.53
C THR A 341 7.33 19.64 8.00
N THR A 342 7.14 20.90 8.42
CA THR A 342 7.05 21.23 9.85
C THR A 342 5.77 20.72 10.47
N ASP A 343 4.71 20.54 9.69
CA ASP A 343 3.49 19.86 10.12
C ASP A 343 3.75 18.35 10.19
N SER A 344 3.01 17.67 11.07
CA SER A 344 3.00 16.22 11.13
C SER A 344 1.86 15.65 10.30
N ARG A 345 2.04 14.43 9.81
CA ARG A 345 0.97 13.68 9.14
C ARG A 345 0.95 12.25 9.69
N LEU A 346 -0.21 11.83 10.16
CA LEU A 346 -0.48 10.46 10.59
C LEU A 346 -1.55 9.88 9.68
N ILE A 347 -1.18 8.83 8.97
CA ILE A 347 -2.08 8.04 8.16
C ILE A 347 -2.00 6.59 8.65
N ILE A 348 -3.16 5.96 8.82
CA ILE A 348 -3.24 4.52 9.04
C ILE A 348 -3.60 3.82 7.75
N ARG A 349 -3.06 2.61 7.57
CA ARG A 349 -3.41 1.69 6.50
C ARG A 349 -3.73 0.32 7.08
N ALA A 350 -4.96 -0.12 6.92
CA ALA A 350 -5.37 -1.49 7.21
C ALA A 350 -5.67 -2.19 5.87
N SER A 351 -5.10 -3.37 5.66
CA SER A 351 -5.16 -4.03 4.36
C SER A 351 -5.51 -5.51 4.49
N ALA A 352 -6.40 -5.97 3.61
CA ALA A 352 -6.71 -7.39 3.45
C ALA A 352 -5.81 -7.99 2.34
N ARG A 353 -5.21 -9.15 2.62
CA ARG A 353 -4.52 -9.99 1.64
C ARG A 353 -5.53 -10.60 0.68
N GLY A 354 -5.15 -10.67 -0.59
CA GLY A 354 -5.95 -11.25 -1.66
C GLY A 354 -5.43 -12.60 -2.13
N GLU A 355 -5.73 -12.91 -3.38
CA GLU A 355 -5.17 -14.03 -4.11
C GLU A 355 -3.69 -13.82 -4.45
N ARG A 356 -3.00 -14.92 -4.71
CA ARG A 356 -1.70 -14.89 -5.38
C ARG A 356 -1.90 -14.38 -6.83
N PRO A 357 -1.06 -13.46 -7.33
CA PRO A 357 -1.14 -13.00 -8.71
C PRO A 357 -0.92 -14.14 -9.72
N VAL A 358 -1.81 -14.26 -10.69
CA VAL A 358 -1.77 -15.29 -11.74
C VAL A 358 -2.06 -14.71 -13.11
N SER A 359 -1.53 -15.33 -14.17
CA SER A 359 -1.86 -14.94 -15.55
C SER A 359 -3.21 -15.52 -16.00
N ASP A 360 -3.58 -16.69 -15.49
CA ASP A 360 -4.82 -17.41 -15.83
C ASP A 360 -5.63 -17.70 -14.56
N LEU A 361 -6.94 -17.45 -14.61
CA LEU A 361 -7.85 -17.62 -13.47
C LEU A 361 -7.92 -19.05 -12.95
N LYS A 362 -7.63 -20.05 -13.79
CA LYS A 362 -7.58 -21.46 -13.35
C LYS A 362 -6.49 -21.73 -12.32
N ASP A 363 -5.52 -20.82 -12.18
CA ASP A 363 -4.37 -20.96 -11.29
C ASP A 363 -4.54 -20.23 -9.96
N LEU A 364 -5.62 -19.45 -9.77
CA LEU A 364 -5.83 -18.57 -8.60
C LEU A 364 -5.57 -19.23 -7.25
N ASN A 365 -6.12 -20.44 -7.05
CA ASN A 365 -6.01 -21.20 -5.80
C ASN A 365 -5.07 -22.41 -5.94
N LYS A 366 -4.16 -22.42 -6.93
CA LYS A 366 -3.09 -23.41 -6.95
C LYS A 366 -2.04 -23.04 -5.89
N PRO A 367 -1.69 -23.99 -4.99
CA PRO A 367 -0.64 -23.78 -4.01
C PRO A 367 0.68 -23.36 -4.63
N ASP A 368 1.42 -22.54 -3.90
CA ASP A 368 2.72 -22.02 -4.29
C ASP A 368 3.54 -21.80 -3.02
N GLU A 369 4.86 -21.65 -3.15
CA GLU A 369 5.76 -21.52 -2.01
C GLU A 369 6.38 -20.13 -1.95
N ASN A 370 6.53 -19.61 -0.74
CA ASN A 370 7.14 -18.30 -0.52
C ASN A 370 8.66 -18.42 -0.63
N LEU A 371 9.32 -17.59 -1.45
CA LEU A 371 10.78 -17.63 -1.54
C LEU A 371 11.41 -16.71 -0.49
N VAL A 372 11.75 -17.29 0.66
CA VAL A 372 12.45 -16.59 1.74
C VAL A 372 13.86 -16.24 1.28
N TYR A 373 14.20 -14.95 1.34
CA TYR A 373 15.44 -14.46 0.74
C TYR A 373 16.60 -14.48 1.73
N HIS A 374 17.61 -15.31 1.47
CA HIS A 374 18.84 -15.41 2.28
C HIS A 374 20.09 -14.90 1.55
N GLY A 375 19.91 -14.14 0.46
CA GLY A 375 21.03 -13.61 -0.35
C GLY A 375 21.88 -12.57 0.38
N ALA A 376 23.06 -12.30 -0.17
CA ALA A 376 24.07 -11.43 0.42
C ALA A 376 23.65 -9.95 0.46
N GLU A 377 22.58 -9.58 -0.24
CA GLU A 377 22.04 -8.23 -0.35
C GLU A 377 21.18 -7.84 0.86
N TYR A 378 20.61 -8.81 1.58
CA TYR A 378 19.84 -8.53 2.79
C TYR A 378 20.74 -8.29 3.98
N LEU A 379 20.81 -7.07 4.48
CA LEU A 379 21.77 -6.65 5.51
C LEU A 379 21.63 -7.44 6.82
N GLY A 380 20.40 -7.69 7.28
CA GLY A 380 20.14 -8.25 8.61
C GLY A 380 20.91 -7.47 9.69
N ASP A 381 21.58 -8.18 10.58
CA ASP A 381 22.37 -7.58 11.67
C ASP A 381 23.76 -7.10 11.21
N ARG A 382 24.09 -7.20 9.92
CA ARG A 382 25.44 -6.88 9.41
C ARG A 382 25.74 -5.38 9.31
N LEU A 383 24.81 -4.51 9.69
CA LEU A 383 25.01 -3.05 9.60
C LEU A 383 26.24 -2.60 10.40
N GLU A 384 26.47 -3.14 11.60
CA GLU A 384 27.65 -2.79 12.42
C GLU A 384 28.98 -3.23 11.77
N ASN A 385 28.94 -4.27 10.95
CA ASN A 385 30.10 -4.77 10.21
C ASN A 385 30.34 -4.00 8.91
N LEU A 386 29.34 -3.27 8.42
CA LEU A 386 29.51 -2.35 7.30
C LEU A 386 30.17 -1.08 7.85
N LYS A 387 31.44 -0.86 7.51
CA LYS A 387 32.05 0.46 7.62
C LYS A 387 31.31 1.42 6.68
N ILE A 388 30.27 2.07 7.16
CA ILE A 388 29.52 3.11 6.44
C ILE A 388 30.13 4.47 6.74
#